data_AF-F0LJZ0-F1
#
_entry.id   AF-F0LJZ0-F1
#
_cell.length_a   1.000
_cell.length_b   1.000
_cell.length_c   1.000
_cell.angle_alpha   90.00
_cell.angle_beta   90.00
_cell.angle_gamma   90.00
#
_symmetry.space_group_name_H-M   'P 1'
#
loop_
_entity.id
_entity.type
_entity.pdbx_description
1 polymer ?
#
loop_
_entity_poly.entity_id
_entity_poly.type
_entity_poly.pdbx_seq_one_letter_code
_entity_poly.pdbx_strand_id
1 'polypeptide(L)'
;METKKCPFCGGTMIKGKSKFEGHAQYFWRAPWKHGLKAAFTGTVKAYPWLCIDCGAIIPYVDEAELQKIREEYEQAKLEGLI
;
A
#
# COMPACT_ATOMS: atom_id res chain seq x y z
N MET A 1 -18.90 -3.14 7.75
CA MET A 1 -17.54 -2.93 8.29
C MET A 1 -16.66 -4.02 7.70
N GLU A 2 -15.65 -3.65 6.92
CA GLU A 2 -14.76 -4.62 6.28
C GLU A 2 -13.78 -5.22 7.32
N THR A 3 -13.53 -6.54 7.24
CA THR A 3 -12.62 -7.25 8.13
C THR A 3 -11.64 -8.13 7.34
N LYS A 4 -10.46 -8.40 7.89
CA LYS A 4 -9.48 -9.38 7.37
C LYS A 4 -8.68 -10.04 8.49
N LYS A 5 -7.93 -11.10 8.16
CA LYS A 5 -7.03 -11.76 9.11
C LYS A 5 -5.73 -10.99 9.27
N CYS A 6 -5.28 -10.85 10.50
CA CYS A 6 -3.99 -10.24 10.82
C CYS A 6 -2.86 -11.18 10.37
N PRO A 7 -1.91 -10.73 9.54
CA PRO A 7 -0.80 -11.56 9.09
C PRO A 7 0.18 -11.89 10.22
N PHE A 8 0.16 -11.16 11.34
CA PHE A 8 1.09 -11.37 12.45
C PHE A 8 0.58 -12.33 13.52
N CYS A 9 -0.73 -12.35 13.80
CA CYS A 9 -1.30 -13.16 14.89
C CYS A 9 -2.54 -13.98 14.50
N GLY A 10 -3.04 -13.90 13.27
CA GLY A 10 -4.28 -14.56 12.85
C GLY A 10 -5.58 -13.94 13.41
N GLY A 11 -5.47 -12.85 14.18
CA GLY A 11 -6.58 -12.07 14.73
C GLY A 11 -7.40 -11.34 13.67
N THR A 12 -8.38 -10.57 14.11
CA THR A 12 -9.29 -9.77 13.28
C THR A 12 -8.73 -8.37 13.10
N MET A 13 -8.66 -7.93 11.85
CA MET A 13 -8.34 -6.56 11.49
C MET A 13 -9.57 -5.83 10.96
N ILE A 14 -9.68 -4.54 11.29
CA ILE A 14 -10.76 -3.66 10.86
C ILE A 14 -10.15 -2.53 10.01
N LYS A 15 -10.79 -2.23 8.87
CA LYS A 15 -10.39 -1.15 7.97
C LYS A 15 -10.74 0.22 8.54
N GLY A 16 -9.81 1.17 8.48
CA GLY A 16 -10.05 2.58 8.77
C GLY A 16 -11.00 3.24 7.76
N LYS A 17 -11.69 4.30 8.18
CA LYS A 17 -12.70 4.99 7.34
C LYS A 17 -12.09 5.80 6.20
N SER A 18 -10.84 6.22 6.31
CA SER A 18 -10.18 7.11 5.37
C SER A 18 -8.76 6.65 5.07
N LYS A 19 -8.37 6.78 3.79
CA LYS A 19 -6.97 6.69 3.33
C LYS A 19 -6.28 8.07 3.29
N PHE A 20 -6.94 9.09 3.82
CA PHE A 20 -6.46 10.48 3.83
C PHE A 20 -6.14 11.01 5.22
N GLU A 21 -6.49 10.27 6.26
CA GLU A 21 -6.23 10.64 7.64
C GLU A 21 -5.03 9.85 8.20
N GLY A 22 -4.14 10.56 8.89
CA GLY A 22 -2.86 10.03 9.35
C GLY A 22 -1.72 10.14 8.32
N HIS A 23 -0.48 9.98 8.78
CA HIS A 23 0.72 10.09 7.95
C HIS A 23 0.83 9.04 6.82
N ALA A 24 -0.15 8.13 6.68
CA ALA A 24 -0.21 7.05 5.68
C ALA A 24 -0.11 7.53 4.21
N GLN A 25 -0.45 8.79 3.93
CA GLN A 25 -0.37 9.38 2.59
C GLN A 25 1.06 9.62 2.05
N TYR A 26 2.08 9.40 2.89
CA TYR A 26 3.48 9.68 2.54
C TYR A 26 4.39 8.43 2.60
N PHE A 27 3.86 7.25 2.92
CA PHE A 27 4.70 6.13 3.36
C PHE A 27 5.46 5.40 2.26
N TRP A 28 4.95 5.33 1.02
CA TRP A 28 5.60 4.49 0.00
C TRP A 28 5.61 5.11 -1.39
N ARG A 29 6.81 5.15 -1.98
CA ARG A 29 7.08 5.50 -3.38
C ARG A 29 7.84 4.34 -4.01
N ALA A 30 7.46 3.99 -5.23
CA ALA A 30 8.10 2.93 -5.98
C ALA A 30 9.58 3.28 -6.26
N PRO A 31 10.55 2.46 -5.82
CA PRO A 31 11.98 2.77 -5.96
C PRO A 31 12.46 2.76 -7.41
N TRP A 32 11.77 2.04 -8.30
CA TRP A 32 12.08 1.96 -9.74
C TRP A 32 11.55 3.14 -10.56
N LYS A 33 10.89 4.12 -9.93
CA LYS A 33 10.46 5.34 -10.61
C LYS A 33 11.57 6.40 -10.52
N HIS A 34 12.15 6.73 -11.67
CA HIS A 34 13.20 7.75 -11.79
C HIS A 34 12.83 8.85 -12.80
N GLY A 35 13.49 10.02 -12.67
CA GLY A 35 13.36 11.13 -13.62
C GLY A 35 11.94 11.71 -13.72
N LEU A 36 11.55 12.17 -14.92
CA LEU A 36 10.23 12.77 -15.17
C LEU A 36 9.07 11.86 -14.77
N LYS A 37 9.21 10.53 -14.90
CA LYS A 37 8.20 9.55 -14.47
C LYS A 37 7.96 9.57 -12.94
N ALA A 38 8.97 9.92 -12.14
CA ALA A 38 8.83 10.09 -10.69
C ALA A 38 8.11 11.41 -10.32
N ALA A 39 8.20 12.44 -11.15
CA ALA A 39 7.56 13.73 -10.90
C ALA A 39 6.04 13.70 -11.06
N PHE A 40 5.50 12.82 -11.92
CA PHE A 40 4.07 12.68 -12.17
C PHE A 40 3.38 11.60 -11.31
N THR A 41 4.15 10.78 -10.60
CA THR A 41 3.61 9.67 -9.83
C THR A 41 3.57 10.05 -8.35
N GLY A 42 2.38 10.46 -7.90
CA GLY A 42 2.12 10.77 -6.50
C GLY A 42 2.31 9.55 -5.58
N THR A 43 2.42 9.81 -4.28
CA THR A 43 2.55 8.76 -3.28
C THR A 43 1.36 7.79 -3.32
N VAL A 44 1.65 6.51 -3.09
CA VAL A 44 0.63 5.46 -2.99
C VAL A 44 -0.18 5.64 -1.71
N LYS A 45 -1.51 5.68 -1.84
CA LYS A 45 -2.42 5.83 -0.71
C LYS A 45 -2.92 4.47 -0.26
N ALA A 46 -2.81 4.20 1.03
CA ALA A 46 -3.26 2.94 1.64
C ALA A 46 -4.24 3.21 2.77
N TYR A 47 -5.20 2.30 2.95
CA TYR A 47 -6.07 2.29 4.12
C TYR A 47 -5.33 1.65 5.30
N PRO A 48 -5.33 2.26 6.49
CA PRO A 48 -4.84 1.60 7.68
C PRO A 48 -5.82 0.51 8.11
N TRP A 49 -5.30 -0.66 8.47
CA TRP A 49 -6.06 -1.74 9.09
C TRP A 49 -5.51 -1.96 10.49
N LEU A 50 -6.37 -1.89 11.50
CA LEU A 50 -6.00 -2.15 12.90
C LEU A 50 -6.42 -3.56 13.28
N CYS A 51 -5.48 -4.37 13.77
CA CYS A 51 -5.80 -5.61 14.45
C CYS A 51 -6.27 -5.32 15.88
N ILE A 52 -7.48 -5.75 16.21
CA ILE A 52 -8.05 -5.53 17.54
C ILE A 52 -7.52 -6.52 18.59
N ASP A 53 -6.90 -7.63 18.15
CA ASP A 53 -6.38 -8.66 19.05
C ASP A 53 -4.91 -8.41 19.45
N CYS A 54 -4.07 -7.88 18.56
CA CYS A 54 -2.64 -7.65 18.84
C CYS A 54 -2.17 -6.19 18.67
N GLY A 55 -3.06 -5.28 18.26
CA GLY A 55 -2.74 -3.85 18.13
C GLY A 55 -1.94 -3.45 16.88
N ALA A 56 -1.58 -4.38 16.00
CA ALA A 56 -0.84 -4.06 14.78
C ALA A 56 -1.66 -3.16 13.83
N ILE A 57 -1.03 -2.09 13.31
CA ILE A 57 -1.59 -1.24 12.27
C ILE A 57 -0.83 -1.48 10.97
N ILE A 58 -1.53 -1.92 9.93
CA ILE A 58 -0.93 -2.27 8.63
C ILE A 58 -1.65 -1.50 7.51
N PRO A 59 -0.93 -0.67 6.73
CA PRO A 59 -1.50 -0.03 5.56
C PRO A 59 -1.68 -1.05 4.41
N TYR A 60 -2.88 -1.10 3.82
CA TYR A 60 -3.16 -1.85 2.59
C TYR A 60 -3.66 -0.90 1.51
N VAL A 61 -3.07 -0.98 0.32
CA VAL A 61 -3.59 -0.35 -0.89
C VAL A 61 -4.88 -1.03 -1.34
N ASP A 62 -5.68 -0.35 -2.15
CA ASP A 62 -6.81 -1.00 -2.82
C ASP A 62 -6.31 -1.92 -3.95
N GLU A 63 -7.16 -2.86 -4.36
CA GLU A 63 -6.79 -3.91 -5.33
C GLU A 63 -6.38 -3.33 -6.69
N ALA A 64 -7.06 -2.26 -7.12
CA ALA A 64 -6.75 -1.59 -8.39
C ALA A 64 -5.35 -0.95 -8.35
N GLU A 65 -5.00 -0.25 -7.27
CA GLU A 65 -3.66 0.31 -7.11
C GLU A 65 -2.61 -0.80 -6.95
N LEU A 66 -2.93 -1.90 -6.24
CA LEU A 66 -2.02 -3.06 -6.12
C LEU A 66 -1.70 -3.68 -7.48
N GLN A 67 -2.72 -3.88 -8.31
CA GLN A 67 -2.58 -4.44 -9.65
C GLN A 67 -1.69 -3.54 -10.52
N LYS A 68 -1.94 -2.22 -10.50
CA LYS A 68 -1.12 -1.23 -11.20
C LYS A 68 0.35 -1.28 -10.73
N ILE A 69 0.60 -1.32 -9.41
CA ILE A 69 1.97 -1.39 -8.87
C ILE A 69 2.66 -2.68 -9.31
N ARG A 70 1.93 -3.80 -9.36
CA ARG A 70 2.45 -5.10 -9.82
C ARG A 70 2.86 -5.03 -11.30
N GLU A 71 2.01 -4.48 -12.16
CA GLU A 71 2.31 -4.31 -13.59
C GLU A 71 3.52 -3.40 -13.79
N GLU A 72 3.59 -2.28 -13.07
CA GLU A 72 4.74 -1.36 -13.10
C GLU A 72 6.05 -2.06 -12.67
N TYR A 73 5.98 -2.90 -11.64
CA TYR A 73 7.13 -3.66 -11.15
C TYR A 73 7.62 -4.68 -12.18
N GLU A 74 6.72 -5.48 -12.75
CA GLU A 74 7.10 -6.48 -13.76
C GLU A 74 7.68 -5.81 -15.01
N GLN A 75 7.13 -4.67 -15.44
CA GLN A 75 7.69 -3.89 -16.55
C GLN A 75 9.10 -3.37 -16.23
N ALA A 76 9.31 -2.81 -15.03
CA ALA A 76 10.62 -2.31 -14.61
C ALA A 76 11.68 -3.43 -14.59
N LYS A 77 11.29 -4.64 -14.17
CA LYS A 77 12.13 -5.83 -14.19
C LYS A 77 12.51 -6.25 -15.60
N LEU A 78 11.56 -6.22 -16.55
CA LEU A 78 11.84 -6.51 -17.97
C LEU A 78 12.78 -5.47 -18.61
N GLU A 79 12.69 -4.21 -18.18
CA GLU A 79 13.55 -3.11 -18.63
C GLU A 79 14.94 -3.11 -17.95
N GLY A 80 15.19 -4.02 -17.00
CA GLY A 80 16.47 -4.10 -16.27
C GLY A 80 16.71 -2.94 -15.30
N LEU A 81 15.64 -2.25 -14.87
CA LEU A 81 15.71 -1.17 -13.89
C LEU A 81 15.76 -1.69 -12.44
N ILE A 82 15.39 -2.96 -12.23
CA ILE A 82 15.44 -3.72 -10.98
C ILE A 82 15.81 -5.18 -11.22
#